data_AF-A0A504ZB62-F1
#
_entry.id   AF-A0A504ZB62-F1
#
_cell.length_a   1.000
_cell.length_b   1.000
_cell.length_c   1.000
_cell.angle_alpha   90.00
_cell.angle_beta   90.00
_cell.angle_gamma   90.00
#
_symmetry.space_group_name_H-M   'P 1'
#
loop_
_entity.id
_entity.type
_entity.pdbx_description
1 polymer ?
#
loop_
_entity_poly.entity_id
_entity_poly.type
_entity_poly.pdbx_seq_one_letter_code
_entity_poly.pdbx_strand_id
1 'polypeptide(L)'
;MLEMEFPRSLVEIVVNWNLPMHTWLKYYVYKPVRPYGHMYAILATYTVSSLLHGINFQLSAVLLSIGVFAYIEFGLREVLARTLNSCVGSRRCRDNCRHIYKDEYVLVRLCNLAFACLAVFHLAYLAVMFDTSEQQEHGYSMSHALQKWSDLGFVNHYVALATYLFYRCIL
;
A
#
# COMPACT_ATOMS: atom_id res chain seq x y z
N MET A 1 -4.59 17.37 0.28
CA MET A 1 -4.77 17.29 -1.19
C MET A 1 -3.46 16.93 -1.86
N LEU A 2 -2.37 17.68 -1.63
CA LEU A 2 -1.04 17.37 -2.21
C LEU A 2 -0.51 15.95 -1.90
N GLU A 3 -0.78 15.39 -0.73
CA GLU A 3 -0.30 14.04 -0.34
C GLU A 3 -0.91 12.91 -1.19
N MET A 4 -2.05 13.13 -1.86
CA MET A 4 -2.61 12.14 -2.78
C MET A 4 -2.02 12.23 -4.20
N GLU A 5 -1.65 13.44 -4.63
CA GLU A 5 -1.08 13.68 -5.97
C GLU A 5 0.41 13.36 -6.01
N PHE A 6 1.12 13.62 -4.90
CA PHE A 6 2.54 13.34 -4.72
C PHE A 6 2.77 12.48 -3.47
N PRO A 7 2.31 11.21 -3.49
CA PRO A 7 2.42 10.35 -2.33
C PRO A 7 3.87 9.93 -2.08
N ARG A 8 4.29 10.01 -0.82
CA ARG A 8 5.61 9.49 -0.40
C ARG A 8 5.60 7.97 -0.24
N SER A 9 4.43 7.39 0.02
CA SER A 9 4.23 5.96 0.27
C SER A 9 2.83 5.50 -0.11
N LEU A 10 2.65 4.20 -0.31
CA LEU A 10 1.30 3.62 -0.43
C LEU A 10 0.44 3.87 0.81
N VAL A 11 1.06 3.95 2.00
CA VAL A 11 0.34 4.23 3.25
C VAL A 11 -0.32 5.60 3.23
N GLU A 12 0.34 6.62 2.70
CA GLU A 12 -0.26 7.96 2.58
C GLU A 12 -1.47 7.95 1.65
N ILE A 13 -1.43 7.18 0.57
CA ILE A 13 -2.52 7.05 -0.39
C ILE A 13 -3.74 6.43 0.29
N VAL A 14 -3.57 5.25 0.91
CA VAL A 14 -4.71 4.49 1.48
C VAL A 14 -5.32 5.14 2.72
N VAL A 15 -4.59 6.05 3.37
CA VAL A 15 -5.08 6.81 4.54
C VAL A 15 -5.81 8.06 4.11
N ASN A 16 -5.35 8.73 3.06
CA ASN A 16 -5.93 9.99 2.59
C ASN A 16 -7.01 9.80 1.52
N TRP A 17 -7.11 8.61 0.92
CA TRP A 17 -8.17 8.25 -0.01
C TRP A 17 -9.49 7.94 0.74
N ASN A 18 -10.55 8.66 0.39
CA ASN A 18 -11.89 8.49 0.98
C ASN A 18 -11.85 8.51 2.53
N LEU A 19 -11.50 9.68 3.09
CA LEU A 19 -11.34 9.90 4.54
C LEU A 19 -12.51 9.37 5.41
N PRO A 20 -13.80 9.55 5.04
CA PRO A 20 -14.90 9.01 5.83
C PRO A 20 -14.85 7.49 5.93
N MET A 21 -14.65 6.80 4.80
CA MET A 21 -14.55 5.33 4.76
C MET A 21 -13.29 4.85 5.50
N HIS A 22 -12.14 5.49 5.27
CA HIS A 22 -10.91 5.17 6.00
C HIS A 22 -11.12 5.28 7.51
N THR A 23 -11.76 6.36 7.95
CA THR A 23 -12.04 6.60 9.37
C THR A 23 -12.97 5.53 9.93
N TRP A 24 -14.06 5.20 9.23
CA TRP A 24 -14.98 4.16 9.64
C TRP A 24 -14.28 2.80 9.78
N LEU A 25 -13.58 2.36 8.74
CA LEU A 25 -12.83 1.10 8.74
C LEU A 25 -11.77 1.07 9.86
N LYS A 26 -11.09 2.19 10.11
CA LYS A 26 -10.10 2.31 11.18
C LYS A 26 -10.71 2.11 12.56
N TYR A 27 -11.87 2.72 12.83
CA TYR A 27 -12.52 2.66 14.14
C TYR A 27 -13.24 1.33 14.37
N TYR A 28 -13.95 0.82 13.36
CA TYR A 28 -14.86 -0.32 13.53
C TYR A 28 -14.26 -1.66 13.11
N VAL A 29 -13.17 -1.69 12.35
CA VAL A 29 -12.53 -2.94 11.89
C VAL A 29 -11.09 -3.03 12.35
N TYR A 30 -10.25 -2.07 11.96
CA TYR A 30 -8.80 -2.13 12.23
C TYR A 30 -8.48 -2.13 13.73
N LYS A 31 -8.99 -1.15 14.49
CA LYS A 31 -8.70 -1.02 15.93
C LYS A 31 -9.18 -2.23 16.74
N PRO A 32 -10.39 -2.77 16.54
CA PRO A 32 -10.83 -3.99 17.21
C PRO A 32 -9.98 -5.23 16.89
N VAL A 33 -9.48 -5.37 15.66
CA VAL A 33 -8.65 -6.52 15.25
C VAL A 33 -7.17 -6.32 15.61
N ARG A 34 -6.75 -5.09 15.91
CA ARG A 34 -5.35 -4.73 16.20
C ARG A 34 -4.68 -5.60 17.28
N PRO A 35 -5.32 -5.98 18.40
CA PRO A 35 -4.71 -6.82 19.43
C PRO A 35 -4.24 -8.18 18.92
N TYR A 36 -4.84 -8.71 17.85
CA TYR A 36 -4.45 -9.99 17.25
C TYR A 36 -3.22 -9.87 16.33
N GLY A 37 -2.85 -8.66 15.92
CA GLY A 37 -1.63 -8.37 15.16
C GLY A 37 -1.83 -7.36 14.01
N HIS A 38 -0.73 -6.75 13.55
CA HIS A 38 -0.77 -5.73 12.50
C HIS A 38 -1.33 -6.29 11.18
N MET A 39 -0.79 -7.42 10.74
CA MET A 39 -1.17 -8.04 9.47
C MET A 39 -2.64 -8.48 9.48
N TYR A 40 -3.11 -9.11 10.55
CA TYR A 40 -4.52 -9.50 10.69
C TYR A 40 -5.47 -8.30 10.65
N ALA A 41 -5.10 -7.19 11.31
CA ALA A 41 -5.91 -5.98 11.28
C ALA A 41 -6.01 -5.38 9.87
N ILE A 42 -4.92 -5.39 9.11
CA ILE A 42 -4.93 -4.94 7.70
C ILE A 42 -5.78 -5.87 6.85
N LEU A 43 -5.55 -7.19 6.91
CA LEU A 43 -6.30 -8.16 6.12
C LEU A 43 -7.80 -8.08 6.42
N ALA A 44 -8.20 -8.00 7.69
CA ALA A 44 -9.60 -7.80 8.06
C ALA A 44 -10.17 -6.49 7.52
N THR A 45 -9.41 -5.39 7.62
CA THR A 45 -9.82 -4.07 7.12
C THR A 45 -10.10 -4.11 5.62
N TYR A 46 -9.17 -4.66 4.83
CA TYR A 46 -9.34 -4.72 3.37
C TYR A 46 -10.33 -5.80 2.94
N THR A 47 -10.53 -6.86 3.73
CA THR A 47 -11.62 -7.82 3.50
C THR A 47 -12.98 -7.16 3.68
N VAL A 48 -13.20 -6.44 4.79
CA VAL A 48 -14.45 -5.70 5.02
C VAL A 48 -14.64 -4.60 3.98
N SER A 49 -13.58 -3.85 3.65
CA SER A 49 -13.61 -2.84 2.58
C SER A 49 -14.06 -3.46 1.26
N SER A 50 -13.49 -4.61 0.88
CA SER A 50 -13.86 -5.32 -0.35
C SER A 50 -15.32 -5.75 -0.34
N LEU A 51 -15.82 -6.30 0.78
CA LEU A 51 -17.22 -6.71 0.93
C LEU A 51 -18.21 -5.54 0.80
N LEU A 52 -17.82 -4.34 1.28
CA LEU A 52 -18.63 -3.13 1.14
C LEU A 52 -18.77 -2.67 -0.31
N HIS A 53 -17.82 -3.05 -1.18
CA HIS A 53 -17.90 -2.83 -2.61
C HIS A 53 -18.66 -3.94 -3.38
N GLY A 54 -19.31 -4.86 -2.66
CA GLY A 54 -19.98 -6.02 -3.22
C GLY A 54 -19.03 -7.22 -3.42
N ILE A 55 -19.58 -8.37 -3.83
CA ILE A 55 -18.81 -9.59 -4.09
C ILE A 55 -18.16 -9.49 -5.49
N ASN A 56 -17.36 -8.45 -5.71
CA ASN A 56 -16.61 -8.24 -6.95
C ASN A 56 -15.18 -8.75 -6.76
N PHE A 57 -14.83 -9.83 -7.44
CA PHE A 57 -13.51 -10.46 -7.30
C PHE A 57 -12.37 -9.53 -7.70
N GLN A 58 -12.49 -8.83 -8.83
CA GLN A 58 -11.45 -7.95 -9.34
C GLN A 58 -11.13 -6.83 -8.35
N LEU A 59 -12.17 -6.15 -7.85
CA LEU A 59 -11.99 -5.06 -6.89
C LEU A 59 -11.48 -5.59 -5.55
N SER A 60 -11.97 -6.75 -5.10
CA SER A 60 -11.46 -7.41 -3.90
C SER A 60 -9.96 -7.71 -4.02
N ALA A 61 -9.54 -8.31 -5.14
CA ALA A 61 -8.14 -8.65 -5.39
C ALA A 61 -7.25 -7.41 -5.39
N VAL A 62 -7.69 -6.31 -6.00
CA VAL A 62 -6.99 -5.02 -5.99
C VAL A 62 -6.86 -4.45 -4.58
N LEU A 63 -7.96 -4.41 -3.82
CA LEU A 63 -8.01 -3.85 -2.46
C LEU A 63 -7.18 -4.66 -1.47
N LEU A 64 -7.24 -5.99 -1.53
CA LEU A 64 -6.36 -6.81 -0.70
C LEU A 64 -4.89 -6.61 -1.08
N SER A 65 -4.58 -6.53 -2.38
CA SER A 65 -3.21 -6.32 -2.86
C SER A 65 -2.63 -4.99 -2.39
N ILE A 66 -3.37 -3.87 -2.53
CA ILE A 66 -2.88 -2.56 -2.06
C ILE A 66 -2.64 -2.57 -0.54
N GLY A 67 -3.48 -3.25 0.23
CA GLY A 67 -3.30 -3.41 1.67
C GLY A 67 -2.03 -4.17 2.03
N VAL A 68 -1.75 -5.28 1.34
CA VAL A 68 -0.54 -6.08 1.54
C VAL A 68 0.71 -5.31 1.09
N PHE A 69 0.68 -4.65 -0.06
CA PHE A 69 1.82 -3.87 -0.56
C PHE A 69 2.14 -2.71 0.38
N ALA A 70 1.12 -1.98 0.84
CA ALA A 70 1.30 -0.91 1.82
C ALA A 70 1.88 -1.41 3.15
N TYR A 71 1.46 -2.60 3.61
CA TYR A 71 2.02 -3.21 4.82
C TYR A 71 3.50 -3.57 4.67
N ILE A 72 3.88 -4.17 3.55
CA ILE A 72 5.27 -4.55 3.25
C ILE A 72 6.15 -3.30 3.18
N GLU A 73 5.73 -2.28 2.43
CA GLU A 73 6.45 -1.02 2.29
C GLU A 73 6.60 -0.31 3.65
N PHE A 74 5.52 -0.27 4.45
CA PHE A 74 5.54 0.29 5.80
C PHE A 74 6.59 -0.41 6.68
N GLY A 75 6.57 -1.74 6.73
CA GLY A 75 7.52 -2.51 7.54
C GLY A 75 8.96 -2.27 7.14
N LEU A 76 9.25 -2.28 5.84
CA LEU A 76 10.57 -1.99 5.29
C LEU A 76 11.05 -0.59 5.69
N ARG A 77 10.22 0.43 5.47
CA ARG A 77 10.59 1.82 5.72
C ARG A 77 10.78 2.12 7.20
N GLU A 78 10.03 1.47 8.09
CA GLU A 78 10.24 1.59 9.54
C GLU A 78 11.60 1.03 9.97
N VAL A 79 12.00 -0.13 9.44
CA VAL A 79 13.32 -0.71 9.73
C VAL A 79 14.43 0.18 9.17
N LEU A 80 14.31 0.65 7.93
CA LEU A 80 15.30 1.54 7.32
C LEU A 80 15.42 2.86 8.08
N ALA A 81 14.32 3.49 8.47
CA ALA A 81 14.32 4.73 9.23
C ALA A 81 15.05 4.58 10.57
N ARG A 82 14.80 3.46 11.28
CA ARG A 82 15.44 3.16 12.56
C ARG A 82 16.93 2.83 12.40
N THR A 83 17.28 1.92 11.49
CA THR A 83 18.65 1.42 11.30
C THR A 83 19.58 2.50 10.74
N LEU A 84 19.10 3.30 9.79
CA LEU A 84 19.88 4.38 9.19
C LEU A 84 19.76 5.69 9.98
N ASN A 85 18.92 5.74 11.02
CA ASN A 85 18.62 6.95 11.78
C ASN A 85 18.24 8.13 10.86
N SER A 86 17.27 7.89 9.97
CA SER A 86 16.97 8.76 8.84
C SER A 86 15.48 8.97 8.62
N CYS A 87 15.11 10.12 8.05
CA CYS A 87 13.73 10.45 7.70
C CYS A 87 13.30 9.73 6.41
N VAL A 88 13.25 8.40 6.42
CA VAL A 88 12.75 7.57 5.30
C VAL A 88 11.50 6.76 5.66
N GLY A 89 10.86 7.06 6.79
CA GLY A 89 9.59 6.43 7.20
C GLY A 89 8.46 6.68 6.19
N SER A 90 7.43 5.84 6.21
CA SER A 90 6.28 5.92 5.29
C SER A 90 5.53 7.24 5.36
N ARG A 91 5.51 7.88 6.55
CA ARG A 91 4.99 9.23 6.75
C ARG A 91 6.14 10.19 7.00
N ARG A 92 5.95 11.44 6.62
CA ARG A 92 6.90 12.51 6.96
C ARG A 92 7.07 12.61 8.48
N CYS A 93 8.33 12.79 8.90
CA CYS A 93 8.63 13.01 10.31
C CYS A 93 8.08 14.37 10.78
N ARG A 94 7.80 14.49 12.09
CA ARG A 94 7.51 15.78 12.73
C ARG A 94 8.79 16.63 12.75
N ASP A 95 8.64 17.96 12.80
CA ASP A 95 9.75 18.92 12.73
C ASP A 95 10.84 18.66 13.81
N ASN A 96 10.43 18.20 15.00
CA ASN A 96 11.32 17.90 16.12
C ASN A 96 11.76 16.41 16.19
N CYS A 97 11.86 15.73 15.04
CA CYS A 97 12.34 14.35 15.03
C CYS A 97 13.82 14.24 15.43
N ARG A 98 14.19 13.09 16.01
CA ARG A 98 15.55 12.81 16.50
C ARG A 98 16.46 12.16 15.46
N HIS A 99 16.03 12.10 14.20
CA HIS A 99 16.82 11.50 13.14
C HIS A 99 18.05 12.34 12.80
N ILE A 100 19.19 11.67 12.60
CA ILE A 100 20.44 12.32 12.19
C ILE A 100 20.34 12.78 10.74
N TYR A 101 19.89 11.89 9.84
CA TYR A 101 19.73 12.21 8.42
C TYR A 101 18.30 12.66 8.13
N LYS A 102 18.13 13.97 8.03
CA LYS A 102 16.83 14.62 7.81
C LYS A 102 16.45 14.70 6.34
N ASP A 103 15.26 15.24 6.05
CA ASP A 103 14.71 15.39 4.69
C ASP A 103 15.60 16.29 3.78
N GLU A 104 16.49 17.11 4.33
CA GLU A 104 17.44 17.91 3.56
C GLU A 104 18.56 17.07 2.94
N TYR A 105 18.84 15.89 3.51
CA TYR A 105 19.90 15.02 3.03
C TYR A 105 19.54 14.40 1.69
N VAL A 106 20.42 14.53 0.69
CA VAL A 106 20.14 14.10 -0.70
C VAL A 106 19.79 12.61 -0.77
N LEU A 107 20.51 11.76 -0.03
CA LEU A 107 20.23 10.31 0.00
C LEU A 107 18.84 10.00 0.59
N VAL A 108 18.39 10.76 1.58
CA VAL A 108 17.05 10.63 2.15
C VAL A 108 16.00 11.02 1.10
N ARG A 109 16.20 12.13 0.38
CA ARG A 109 15.32 12.55 -0.72
C ARG A 109 15.24 11.52 -1.83
N LEU A 110 16.39 11.00 -2.28
CA LEU A 110 16.46 9.98 -3.33
C LEU A 110 15.78 8.68 -2.88
N CYS A 111 15.99 8.25 -1.63
CA CYS A 111 15.32 7.08 -1.08
C CYS A 111 13.79 7.28 -1.07
N ASN A 112 13.32 8.42 -0.55
CA ASN A 112 11.89 8.74 -0.55
C ASN A 112 11.30 8.82 -1.96
N LEU A 113 12.04 9.39 -2.91
CA LEU A 113 11.63 9.43 -4.32
C LEU A 113 11.53 8.03 -4.92
N ALA A 114 12.50 7.15 -4.66
CA ALA A 114 12.48 5.77 -5.16
C ALA A 114 11.25 5.00 -4.64
N PHE A 115 10.92 5.16 -3.37
CA PHE A 115 9.70 4.57 -2.80
C PHE A 115 8.41 5.19 -3.32
N ALA A 116 8.38 6.51 -3.57
CA ALA A 116 7.25 7.15 -4.22
C ALA A 116 7.04 6.60 -5.64
N CYS A 117 8.12 6.45 -6.42
CA CYS A 117 8.07 5.79 -7.73
C CYS A 117 7.56 4.35 -7.63
N LEU A 118 8.00 3.60 -6.61
CA LEU A 118 7.53 2.24 -6.36
C LEU A 118 6.03 2.21 -6.01
N ALA A 119 5.55 3.15 -5.20
CA ALA A 119 4.13 3.27 -4.86
C ALA A 119 3.28 3.59 -6.11
N VAL A 120 3.74 4.50 -6.97
CA VAL A 120 3.09 4.79 -8.26
C VAL A 120 3.09 3.56 -9.17
N PHE A 121 4.20 2.82 -9.24
CA PHE A 121 4.28 1.57 -9.99
C PHE A 121 3.26 0.53 -9.49
N HIS A 122 3.18 0.33 -8.16
CA HIS A 122 2.20 -0.56 -7.55
C HIS A 122 0.77 -0.16 -7.92
N LEU A 123 0.43 1.14 -7.81
CA LEU A 123 -0.89 1.64 -8.16
C LEU A 123 -1.21 1.47 -9.64
N ALA A 124 -0.29 1.84 -10.54
CA ALA A 124 -0.48 1.72 -11.97
C ALA A 124 -0.73 0.26 -12.37
N TYR A 125 0.07 -0.68 -11.83
CA TYR A 125 -0.13 -2.11 -12.06
C TYR A 125 -1.52 -2.60 -11.59
N LEU A 126 -1.97 -2.16 -10.41
CA LEU A 126 -3.28 -2.53 -9.90
C LEU A 126 -4.42 -1.87 -10.71
N ALA A 127 -4.21 -0.65 -11.21
CA ALA A 127 -5.19 0.10 -11.96
C ALA A 127 -5.47 -0.49 -13.35
N VAL A 128 -4.49 -1.18 -13.98
CA VAL A 128 -4.65 -1.88 -15.28
C VAL A 128 -5.80 -2.90 -15.27
N MET A 129 -6.22 -3.34 -14.09
CA MET A 129 -7.36 -4.23 -13.94
C MET A 129 -8.67 -3.58 -14.39
N PHE A 130 -8.82 -2.27 -14.20
CA PHE A 130 -10.01 -1.52 -14.56
C PHE A 130 -9.94 -1.04 -16.00
N ASP A 131 -11.03 -1.23 -16.75
CA ASP A 131 -11.22 -0.71 -18.10
C ASP A 131 -12.57 -0.01 -18.22
N THR A 132 -12.77 0.76 -19.29
CA THR A 132 -13.99 1.56 -19.48
C THR A 132 -15.15 0.75 -20.07
N SER A 133 -15.14 -0.58 -19.96
CA SER A 133 -16.17 -1.43 -20.56
C SER A 133 -17.44 -1.47 -19.69
N GLU A 134 -18.60 -1.68 -20.34
CA GLU A 134 -19.87 -1.90 -19.63
C GLU A 134 -19.84 -3.16 -18.75
N GLN A 135 -18.96 -4.13 -19.06
CA GLN A 135 -18.73 -5.33 -18.24
C GLN A 135 -18.19 -5.02 -16.83
N GLN A 136 -17.62 -3.83 -16.62
CA GLN A 136 -17.14 -3.40 -15.30
C GLN A 136 -18.29 -3.23 -14.29
N GLU A 137 -19.51 -2.90 -14.73
CA GLU A 137 -20.67 -2.72 -13.84
C GLU A 137 -21.14 -4.02 -13.19
N HIS A 138 -20.97 -5.15 -13.88
CA HIS A 138 -21.32 -6.48 -13.36
C HIS A 138 -20.15 -7.20 -12.69
N GLY A 139 -18.92 -6.69 -12.83
CA GLY A 139 -17.70 -7.29 -12.32
C GLY A 139 -17.20 -8.43 -13.20
N TYR A 140 -15.89 -8.43 -13.46
CA TYR A 140 -15.25 -9.48 -14.24
C TYR A 140 -15.11 -10.78 -13.45
N SER A 141 -15.11 -11.90 -14.17
CA SER A 141 -14.82 -13.22 -13.59
C SER A 141 -13.40 -13.28 -13.03
N MET A 142 -13.18 -14.17 -12.05
CA MET A 142 -11.86 -14.44 -11.49
C MET A 142 -10.82 -14.78 -12.56
N SER A 143 -11.22 -15.56 -13.57
CA SER A 143 -10.33 -15.96 -14.66
C SER A 143 -9.85 -14.77 -15.49
N HIS A 144 -10.71 -13.81 -15.78
CA HIS A 144 -10.33 -12.62 -16.54
C HIS A 144 -9.31 -11.75 -15.80
N ALA A 145 -9.55 -11.52 -14.50
CA ALA A 145 -8.63 -10.77 -13.66
C ALA A 145 -7.25 -11.46 -13.56
N LEU A 146 -7.23 -12.77 -13.30
CA LEU A 146 -6.00 -13.54 -13.25
C LEU A 146 -5.29 -13.60 -14.60
N GLN A 147 -6.02 -13.66 -15.71
CA GLN A 147 -5.43 -13.63 -17.05
C GLN A 147 -4.69 -12.31 -17.31
N LYS A 148 -5.30 -11.15 -17.01
CA LYS A 148 -4.62 -9.84 -17.16
C LYS A 148 -3.32 -9.77 -16.35
N TRP A 149 -3.30 -10.26 -15.12
CA TRP A 149 -2.07 -10.30 -14.33
C TRP A 149 -1.07 -11.35 -14.82
N SER A 150 -1.54 -12.46 -15.37
CA SER A 150 -0.71 -13.47 -16.02
C SER A 150 -0.02 -12.91 -17.27
N ASP A 151 -0.71 -12.09 -18.05
CA ASP A 151 -0.15 -11.44 -19.24
C ASP A 151 0.95 -10.43 -18.86
N LEU A 152 0.85 -9.83 -17.67
CA LEU A 152 1.91 -9.01 -17.05
C LEU A 152 2.96 -9.83 -16.29
N GLY A 153 2.90 -11.16 -16.36
CA GLY A 153 3.83 -12.07 -15.68
C GLY A 153 3.84 -11.93 -14.15
N PHE A 154 2.76 -11.43 -13.53
CA PHE A 154 2.67 -11.15 -12.10
C PHE A 154 3.83 -10.29 -11.54
N VAL A 155 4.49 -9.48 -12.38
CA VAL A 155 5.75 -8.77 -12.04
C VAL A 155 5.65 -8.01 -10.72
N ASN A 156 4.56 -7.29 -10.50
CA ASN A 156 4.42 -6.49 -9.29
C ASN A 156 4.23 -7.33 -8.01
N HIS A 157 3.63 -8.53 -8.12
CA HIS A 157 3.55 -9.47 -7.00
C HIS A 157 4.94 -10.00 -6.64
N TYR A 158 5.79 -10.25 -7.64
CA TYR A 158 7.18 -10.61 -7.42
C TYR A 158 7.99 -9.45 -6.82
N VAL A 159 7.76 -8.21 -7.24
CA VAL A 159 8.38 -7.02 -6.63
C VAL A 159 7.98 -6.90 -5.16
N ALA A 160 6.69 -7.05 -4.84
CA ALA A 160 6.21 -7.05 -3.46
C ALA A 160 6.83 -8.19 -2.63
N LEU A 161 6.92 -9.40 -3.20
CA LEU A 161 7.56 -10.54 -2.55
C LEU A 161 9.05 -10.28 -2.29
N ALA A 162 9.80 -9.79 -3.28
CA ALA A 162 11.21 -9.44 -3.14
C ALA A 162 11.42 -8.35 -2.08
N THR A 163 10.55 -7.35 -2.06
CA THR A 163 10.55 -6.27 -1.05
C THR A 163 10.29 -6.83 0.36
N TYR A 164 9.35 -7.77 0.48
CA TYR A 164 9.08 -8.46 1.74
C TYR A 164 10.25 -9.32 2.20
N LEU A 165 10.87 -10.11 1.31
CA LEU A 165 12.05 -10.92 1.64
C LEU A 165 13.20 -10.02 2.09
N PHE A 166 13.46 -8.93 1.36
CA PHE A 166 14.47 -7.94 1.75
C PHE A 166 14.17 -7.35 3.14
N TYR A 167 12.93 -6.92 3.38
CA TYR A 167 12.47 -6.47 4.69
C TYR A 167 12.75 -7.49 5.80
N ARG A 168 12.48 -8.78 5.54
CA ARG A 168 12.73 -9.86 6.51
C ARG A 168 14.21 -10.16 6.73
N CYS A 169 15.08 -9.89 5.76
CA CYS A 169 16.53 -10.06 5.88
C CYS A 169 17.21 -8.95 6.69
N ILE A 170 16.65 -7.73 6.69
CA ILE A 170 17.24 -6.57 7.39
C ILE A 170 16.64 -6.32 8.78
N LEU A 171 15.62 -7.09 9.18
CA LEU A 171 14.94 -6.99 10.47
C LEU A 171 15.72 -7.71 11.57
#